data_AF-A0A317HNB8-F1
#
_entry.id   AF-A0A317HNB8-F1
#
_cell.length_a   1.000
_cell.length_b   1.000
_cell.length_c   1.000
_cell.angle_alpha   90.00
_cell.angle_beta   90.00
_cell.angle_gamma   90.00
#
_symmetry.space_group_name_H-M   'P 1'
#
loop_
_entity.id
_entity.type
_entity.pdbx_description
1 polymer ?
#
loop_
_entity_poly.entity_id
_entity_poly.type
_entity_poly.pdbx_seq_one_letter_code
_entity_poly.pdbx_strand_id
1 'polypeptide(L)' 'VVALATDPDVLRHTGRVLVAAALAREYGFTDVDGKTPRPLTLADV' A
#
# COMPACT_ATOMS: atom_id res chain seq x y z
N VAL A 1 7.82 -1.15 -2.89
CA VAL A 1 8.11 -0.91 -1.45
C VAL A 1 8.89 -2.11 -0.93
N VAL A 2 9.94 -1.91 -0.12
CA VAL A 2 10.78 -3.02 0.39
C VAL A 2 9.95 -4.00 1.20
N ALA A 3 9.12 -3.52 2.13
CA ALA A 3 8.28 -4.36 3.00
C ALA A 3 7.41 -5.35 2.21
N LEU A 4 6.79 -4.90 1.12
CA LEU A 4 6.01 -5.77 0.22
C LEU A 4 6.90 -6.80 -0.49
N ALA A 5 8.07 -6.40 -0.99
CA ALA A 5 8.97 -7.28 -1.73
C ALA A 5 9.61 -8.36 -0.85
N THR A 6 9.77 -8.10 0.45
CA THR A 6 10.33 -9.03 1.43
C THR A 6 9.27 -9.83 2.19
N ASP A 7 7.98 -9.62 1.90
CA ASP A 7 6.89 -10.32 2.56
C ASP A 7 6.86 -11.80 2.13
N PRO A 8 6.96 -12.78 3.06
CA PRO A 8 6.95 -14.19 2.71
C PRO A 8 5.65 -14.65 2.04
N ASP A 9 4.55 -13.95 2.30
CA ASP A 9 3.22 -14.21 1.75
C ASP A 9 2.85 -13.21 0.64
N VAL A 10 3.83 -12.57 -0.02
CA VAL A 10 3.59 -11.53 -1.05
C VAL A 10 2.67 -12.00 -2.18
N LEU A 11 2.67 -13.30 -2.48
CA LEU A 11 1.82 -13.90 -3.51
C LEU A 11 0.33 -13.72 -3.24
N ARG A 12 -0.10 -13.47 -2.00
CA ARG A 12 -1.51 -13.17 -1.66
C ARG A 12 -2.08 -11.97 -2.41
N HIS A 13 -1.21 -11.07 -2.87
CA HIS A 13 -1.56 -9.86 -3.60
C HIS A 13 -1.62 -10.05 -5.13
N THR A 14 -1.29 -11.23 -5.64
CA THR A 14 -1.26 -11.51 -7.08
C THR A 14 -2.65 -11.33 -7.72
N GLY A 15 -2.68 -10.74 -8.92
CA GLY A 15 -3.91 -10.53 -9.69
C GLY A 15 -4.75 -9.34 -9.20
N ARG A 16 -4.20 -8.47 -8.35
CA ARG A 16 -4.91 -7.31 -7.80
C ARG A 16 -4.18 -6.01 -8.13
N VAL A 17 -4.94 -4.94 -8.35
CA VAL A 17 -4.40 -3.58 -8.29
C VAL A 17 -4.32 -3.19 -6.81
N LEU A 18 -3.13 -2.82 -6.36
CA LEU A 18 -2.89 -2.42 -4.98
C LEU A 18 -2.80 -0.90 -4.88
N VAL A 19 -3.40 -0.34 -3.83
CA VAL A 19 -3.28 1.07 -3.51
C VAL A 19 -2.14 1.26 -2.50
N ALA A 20 -1.14 2.07 -2.86
CA ALA A 20 0.03 2.31 -2.00
C ALA A 20 -0.33 2.80 -0.59
N ALA A 21 -1.34 3.69 -0.49
CA ALA A 21 -1.89 4.16 0.78
C ALA A 21 -2.47 3.04 1.66
N ALA A 22 -3.07 2.00 1.06
CA ALA A 22 -3.57 0.85 1.81
C ALA A 22 -2.42 -0.04 2.30
N LEU A 23 -1.43 -0.28 1.44
CA LEU A 23 -0.22 -1.02 1.82
C LEU A 23 0.59 -0.30 2.90
N ALA A 24 0.65 1.03 2.86
CA ALA A 24 1.29 1.85 3.89
C ALA A 24 0.69 1.57 5.27
N ARG A 25 -0.64 1.41 5.35
CA ARG A 25 -1.34 1.04 6.59
C ARG A 25 -1.09 -0.41 7.01
N GLU A 26 -1.05 -1.34 6.06
CA GLU A 26 -0.83 -2.78 6.33
C GLU A 26 0.61 -3.06 6.80
N TYR A 27 1.60 -2.44 6.15
CA TYR A 27 3.02 -2.68 6.39
C TYR A 27 3.70 -1.62 7.26
N GLY A 28 2.98 -0.58 7.69
CA GLY A 28 3.49 0.44 8.61
C GLY A 28 4.56 1.36 8.03
N PHE A 29 4.57 1.59 6.71
CA PHE A 29 5.47 2.57 6.08
C PHE A 29 4.75 3.87 5.74
N THR A 30 5.50 4.96 5.66
CA THR A 30 5.01 6.28 5.25
C THR A 30 5.62 6.69 3.92
N ASP A 31 5.00 7.67 3.24
CA ASP A 31 5.59 8.26 2.04
C ASP A 31 6.87 9.05 2.40
N VAL A 32 7.66 9.42 1.38
CA VAL A 32 8.93 10.14 1.54
C VAL A 32 8.77 11.50 2.22
N ASP A 33 7.57 12.08 2.15
CA ASP A 33 7.23 13.34 2.82
C ASP A 33 6.72 13.14 4.26
N GLY A 34 6.77 11.92 4.79
CA GLY A 34 6.35 11.55 6.14
C GLY A 34 4.84 11.42 6.31
N LYS A 35 4.03 11.65 5.27
CA LYS A 35 2.58 11.53 5.35
C LYS A 35 2.12 10.11 5.02
N THR A 36 0.93 9.77 5.53
CA THR A 36 0.21 8.57 5.13
C THR A 36 -0.99 9.00 4.28
N PRO A 37 -0.91 8.91 2.93
CA PRO A 37 -2.05 9.22 2.09
C PRO A 37 -3.23 8.29 2.42
N ARG A 38 -4.47 8.79 2.31
CA ARG A 38 -5.67 7.95 2.39
C ARG A 38 -5.93 7.36 1.00
N PRO A 39 -6.42 6.10 0.90
CA PRO A 39 -6.81 5.52 -0.39
C PRO A 39 -7.84 6.41 -1.09
N LEU A 40 -7.61 6.74 -2.35
CA LEU A 40 -8.61 7.38 -3.20
C LEU A 40 -9.73 6.38 -3.50
N THR A 41 -10.96 6.85 -3.38
CA THR A 41 -12.17 6.11 -3.68
C THR A 41 -12.88 6.75 -4.86
N LEU A 42 -13.85 6.04 -5.47
CA LEU A 42 -14.70 6.62 -6.51
C LEU A 42 -15.53 7.82 -6.03
N ALA A 43 -15.60 8.06 -4.72
CA ALA A 43 -16.24 9.25 -4.16
C ALA A 43 -15.34 10.50 -4.17
N ASP A 44 -14.05 10.34 -4.49
CA ASP A 44 -13.04 11.42 -4.48
C ASP A 44 -12.73 11.97 -5.89
N VAL A 45 -13.44 11.52 -6.93
CA VAL A 45 -13.31 11.95 -8.34
C VAL A 45 -14.45 12.84 -8.80
#